data_AF-A0A377DB28-F1
#
_entry.id   AF-A0A377DB28-F1
#
_cell.length_a   1.000
_cell.length_b   1.000
_cell.length_c   1.000
_cell.angle_alpha   90.00
_cell.angle_beta   90.00
_cell.angle_gamma   90.00
#
_symmetry.space_group_name_H-M   'P 1'
#
loop_
_entity.id
_entity.type
_entity.pdbx_description
1 polymer ?
#
loop_
_entity_poly.entity_id
_entity_poly.type
_entity_poly.pdbx_seq_one_letter_code
_entity_poly.pdbx_strand_id
1 'polypeptide(L)'
;MMYKIDAGLSESYTCYLLSKGKIIRPYLKNLNPHQLVADCIETVNKIKDKNKKIIDIDSVNICNDNKNINWRVNSTIVAIDDSIKCIDE
;
A
#
# COMPACT_ATOMS: atom_id res chain seq x y z
N MET A 1 3.58 -20.42 -24.59
CA MET A 1 3.00 -19.06 -24.55
C MET A 1 3.19 -18.56 -23.12
N MET A 2 4.18 -17.68 -22.92
CA MET A 2 4.61 -17.21 -21.60
C MET A 2 3.66 -16.10 -21.17
N TYR A 3 3.02 -16.23 -20.00
CA TYR A 3 2.16 -15.19 -19.44
C TYR A 3 2.97 -13.89 -19.33
N LYS A 4 2.46 -12.80 -19.94
CA LYS A 4 3.03 -11.46 -19.74
C LYS A 4 2.85 -11.11 -18.26
N ILE A 5 3.96 -11.10 -17.53
CA ILE A 5 4.01 -10.65 -16.15
C ILE A 5 3.94 -9.12 -16.23
N ASP A 6 2.72 -8.57 -16.21
CA ASP A 6 2.45 -7.14 -16.21
C ASP A 6 2.71 -6.55 -14.81
N ALA A 7 3.98 -6.58 -14.39
CA ALA A 7 4.63 -5.74 -13.38
C ALA A 7 6.03 -6.33 -13.17
N GLY A 8 7.07 -5.60 -13.56
CA GLY A 8 8.46 -6.05 -13.44
C GLY A 8 8.78 -6.51 -12.02
N LEU A 9 9.09 -7.80 -11.89
CA LEU A 9 9.59 -8.48 -10.68
C LEU A 9 11.00 -7.98 -10.23
N SER A 10 11.40 -6.76 -10.59
CA SER A 10 12.72 -6.20 -10.27
C SER A 10 12.72 -4.74 -9.85
N GLU A 11 11.60 -4.01 -9.99
CA GLU A 11 11.52 -2.62 -9.49
C GLU A 11 11.05 -2.66 -8.03
N SER A 12 11.83 -2.09 -7.12
CA SER A 12 11.40 -1.93 -5.73
C SER A 12 10.08 -1.16 -5.69
N TYR A 13 9.13 -1.61 -4.87
CA TYR A 13 7.83 -0.95 -4.71
C TYR A 13 7.98 0.56 -4.44
N THR A 14 9.01 0.94 -3.68
CA THR A 14 9.35 2.33 -3.43
C THR A 14 9.77 3.06 -4.70
N CYS A 15 10.60 2.44 -5.55
CA CYS A 15 11.03 3.01 -6.83
C CYS A 15 9.87 3.20 -7.79
N TYR A 16 8.96 2.22 -7.86
CA TYR A 16 7.74 2.32 -8.65
C TYR A 16 6.85 3.48 -8.20
N LEU A 17 6.67 3.65 -6.90
CA LEU A 17 5.90 4.78 -6.37
C LEU A 17 6.56 6.13 -6.68
N LEU A 18 7.88 6.24 -6.52
CA LEU A 18 8.62 7.46 -6.81
C LEU A 18 8.62 7.78 -8.31
N SER A 19 8.73 6.78 -9.19
CA SER A 19 8.66 6.96 -10.65
C SER A 19 7.28 7.45 -11.11
N LYS A 20 6.21 7.12 -10.37
CA LYS A 20 4.85 7.63 -10.56
C LYS A 20 4.49 8.82 -9.65
N GLY A 21 5.46 9.36 -8.90
CA GLY A 21 5.26 10.31 -7.80
C GLY A 21 4.34 11.48 -8.13
N LYS A 22 4.54 12.12 -9.29
CA LYS A 22 3.72 13.27 -9.74
C LYS A 22 2.23 12.94 -9.87
N ILE A 23 1.91 11.72 -10.28
CA ILE A 23 0.52 11.27 -10.50
C ILE A 23 -0.10 10.86 -9.17
N ILE A 24 0.63 10.15 -8.31
CA ILE A 24 0.10 9.60 -7.05
C ILE A 24 0.02 10.64 -5.93
N ARG A 25 0.82 11.71 -5.98
CA ARG A 25 0.87 12.77 -4.96
C ARG A 25 -0.50 13.32 -4.54
N PRO A 26 -1.40 13.77 -5.45
CA PRO A 26 -2.72 14.27 -5.05
C PRO A 26 -3.56 13.19 -4.36
N TYR A 27 -3.45 11.93 -4.77
CA TYR A 27 -4.16 10.82 -4.13
C TYR A 27 -3.64 10.57 -2.72
N LEU A 28 -2.32 10.63 -2.51
CA LEU A 28 -1.71 10.49 -1.19
C LEU A 28 -2.13 11.60 -0.23
N LYS A 29 -2.28 12.85 -0.72
CA LYS A 29 -2.76 13.99 0.10
C LYS A 29 -4.23 13.89 0.50
N ASN A 30 -5.05 13.29 -0.36
CA ASN A 30 -6.48 13.12 -0.12
C ASN A 30 -6.83 11.78 0.54
N LEU A 31 -5.82 10.94 0.80
CA LEU A 31 -6.01 9.66 1.44
C LEU A 31 -6.56 9.87 2.86
N ASN A 32 -7.63 9.16 3.21
CA ASN A 32 -8.14 9.11 4.57
C ASN A 32 -7.68 7.81 5.24
N PRO A 33 -6.69 7.86 6.15
CA PRO A 33 -6.14 6.67 6.77
C PRO A 33 -7.16 5.91 7.61
N HIS A 34 -8.11 6.58 8.27
CA HIS A 34 -9.14 5.94 9.06
C HIS A 34 -10.07 5.07 8.21
N GLN A 35 -10.48 5.61 7.05
CA GLN A 35 -11.32 4.89 6.10
C GLN A 35 -10.57 3.68 5.54
N LEU A 36 -9.29 3.85 5.20
CA LEU A 36 -8.47 2.76 4.67
C LEU A 36 -8.32 1.59 5.66
N VAL A 37 -8.17 1.89 6.95
CA VAL A 37 -8.15 0.86 8.01
C VAL A 37 -9.49 0.14 8.09
N ALA A 38 -10.60 0.88 8.09
CA ALA A 38 -11.94 0.31 8.15
C ALA A 38 -12.23 -0.62 6.94
N ASP A 39 -11.91 -0.15 5.73
CA ASP A 39 -12.08 -0.92 4.50
C ASP A 39 -11.23 -2.20 4.49
N CYS A 40 -10.01 -2.13 5.05
CA CYS A 40 -9.15 -3.30 5.23
C CYS A 40 -9.77 -4.32 6.17
N ILE A 41 -10.21 -3.89 7.36
CA ILE A 41 -10.83 -4.77 8.36
C ILE A 41 -12.10 -5.42 7.78
N GLU A 42 -12.94 -4.65 7.09
CA GLU A 42 -14.15 -5.17 6.45
C GLU A 42 -13.83 -6.25 5.42
N THR A 43 -12.81 -6.00 4.58
CA THR A 43 -12.37 -6.95 3.54
C THR A 43 -11.83 -8.24 4.18
N VAL A 44 -11.00 -8.14 5.21
CA VAL A 44 -10.47 -9.31 5.93
C VAL A 44 -11.61 -10.11 6.56
N ASN A 45 -12.57 -9.44 7.19
CA ASN A 45 -13.73 -10.10 7.79
C ASN A 45 -14.58 -10.82 6.73
N LYS A 46 -14.85 -10.19 5.58
CA LYS A 46 -15.56 -10.84 4.46
C LYS A 46 -14.85 -12.10 3.96
N ILE A 47 -13.52 -12.11 3.92
CA ILE A 47 -12.73 -13.28 3.52
C ILE A 47 -12.84 -14.39 4.57
N LYS A 48 -12.79 -14.01 5.86
CA LYS A 48 -12.98 -14.93 6.99
C LYS A 48 -14.36 -15.59 6.97
N ASP A 49 -15.41 -14.81 6.75
CA ASP A 49 -16.78 -15.32 6.65
C ASP A 49 -16.98 -16.30 5.48
N LYS A 50 -16.37 -16.00 4.32
CA LYS A 50 -16.40 -16.88 3.15
C LYS A 50 -15.60 -18.17 3.36
N ASN A 51 -14.51 -18.11 4.13
CA ASN A 51 -13.60 -19.23 4.33
C ASN A 51 -13.55 -19.61 5.81
N LYS A 52 -14.55 -20.37 6.29
CA LYS A 52 -14.65 -20.87 7.67
C LYS A 52 -13.46 -21.71 8.17
N LYS A 53 -12.51 -22.08 7.29
CA LYS A 53 -11.24 -22.75 7.65
C LYS A 53 -10.12 -21.78 8.05
N ILE A 54 -10.27 -20.48 7.75
CA ILE A 54 -9.31 -19.43 8.10
C ILE A 54 -9.71 -18.89 9.48
N ILE A 55 -9.38 -19.64 10.53
CA ILE A 55 -9.80 -19.32 11.90
C ILE A 55 -8.83 -18.30 12.54
N ASP A 56 -7.58 -18.25 12.06
CA ASP A 56 -6.44 -17.67 12.79
C ASP A 56 -5.86 -16.38 12.18
N ILE A 57 -6.60 -15.73 11.28
CA ILE A 57 -6.20 -14.41 10.78
C ILE A 57 -6.65 -13.35 11.78
N ASP A 58 -5.68 -12.75 12.48
CA ASP A 58 -5.88 -11.55 13.27
C ASP A 58 -5.94 -10.33 12.32
N SER A 59 -7.16 -9.85 12.07
CA SER A 59 -7.42 -8.70 11.21
C SER A 59 -6.75 -7.42 11.72
N VAL A 60 -6.49 -7.33 13.03
CA VAL A 60 -5.80 -6.19 13.66
C VAL A 60 -4.30 -6.20 13.33
N ASN A 61 -3.69 -7.37 13.12
CA ASN A 61 -2.27 -7.48 12.74
C ASN A 61 -2.05 -7.33 11.22
N ILE A 62 -3.05 -7.62 10.39
CA ILE A 62 -2.95 -7.45 8.94
C ILE A 62 -3.14 -5.99 8.53
N CYS A 63 -4.16 -5.34 9.11
CA CYS A 63 -4.46 -3.96 8.79
C CYS A 63 -3.56 -3.03 9.57
N ASN A 64 -2.75 -2.27 8.85
CA ASN A 64 -1.81 -1.33 9.43
C ASN A 64 -2.57 -0.23 10.21
N ASP A 65 -1.97 0.30 11.28
CA ASP A 65 -2.65 1.31 12.08
C ASP A 65 -2.65 2.69 11.39
N ASN A 66 -3.54 3.56 11.86
CA ASN A 66 -3.69 4.91 11.34
C ASN A 66 -2.39 5.73 11.42
N LYS A 67 -1.56 5.48 12.44
CA LYS A 67 -0.30 6.20 12.67
C LYS A 67 0.75 5.81 11.64
N ASN A 68 0.88 4.52 11.36
CA ASN A 68 1.83 3.97 10.41
C ASN A 68 1.44 4.33 8.98
N ILE A 69 0.14 4.28 8.64
CA ILE A 69 -0.34 4.74 7.33
C ILE A 69 0.01 6.22 7.14
N ASN A 70 -0.30 7.08 8.12
CA ASN A 70 0.07 8.50 8.07
C ASN A 70 1.58 8.70 7.91
N TRP A 71 2.38 7.97 8.69
CA TRP A 71 3.84 8.06 8.61
C TRP A 71 4.37 7.67 7.23
N ARG A 72 3.88 6.56 6.65
CA ARG A 72 4.25 6.10 5.30
C ARG A 72 3.84 7.10 4.23
N VAL A 73 2.63 7.64 4.31
CA VAL A 73 2.11 8.65 3.36
C VAL A 73 2.99 9.89 3.40
N ASN A 74 3.27 10.43 4.59
CA ASN A 74 4.11 11.62 4.74
C ASN A 74 5.53 11.39 4.24
N SER A 75 6.15 10.26 4.61
CA SER A 75 7.49 9.91 4.12
C SER A 75 7.54 9.79 2.60
N THR A 76 6.51 9.20 1.99
CA THR A 76 6.43 9.07 0.53
C THR A 76 6.23 10.42 -0.15
N ILE A 77 5.38 11.30 0.40
CA ILE A 77 5.17 12.65 -0.14
C ILE A 77 6.48 13.45 -0.09
N VAL A 78 7.20 13.41 1.03
CA VAL A 78 8.51 14.08 1.17
C VAL A 78 9.49 13.55 0.13
N ALA A 79 9.59 12.23 -0.05
CA ALA A 79 10.49 11.64 -1.03
C ALA A 79 10.14 12.01 -2.48
N ILE A 80 8.84 12.15 -2.80
CA ILE A 80 8.36 12.66 -4.10
C ILE A 80 8.72 14.13 -4.27
N ASP A 81 8.49 14.95 -3.25
CA ASP A 81 8.74 16.40 -3.30
C ASP A 81 10.25 16.70 -3.42
N ASP A 82 11.09 15.93 -2.72
CA ASP A 82 12.55 15.99 -2.82
C ASP A 82 13.09 15.37 -4.12
N SER A 83 12.21 14.87 -5.00
CA SER A 83 12.57 14.23 -6.27
C SER A 83 13.65 13.17 -6.11
N ILE A 84 13.60 12.40 -5.00
CA ILE A 84 14.56 11.35 -4.71
C ILE A 84 14.47 10.34 -5.87
N LYS A 85 15.55 10.24 -6.63
CA LYS A 85 15.68 9.22 -7.66
C LYS A 85 16.02 7.92 -6.95
N CYS A 86 15.28 6.86 -7.27
CA CYS A 86 15.67 5.55 -6.80
C CYS A 86 17.05 5.22 -7.37
N ILE A 87 17.95 4.83 -6.48
CA ILE A 87 19.19 4.18 -6.83
C ILE A 87 18.86 2.69 -6.66
N ASP A 88 18.47 2.02 -7.75
CA ASP A 88 18.38 0.57 -7.72
C ASP A 88 19.79 0.05 -7.39
N GLU A 89 19.91 -0.64 -6.25
CA GLU A 89 21.14 -1.31 -5.82
C GLU A 89 21.33 -2.63 -6.59
#